data_AF-A0A7V5WL01-F1
#
_entry.id   AF-A0A7V5WL01-F1
#
_cell.length_a   1.000
_cell.length_b   1.000
_cell.length_c   1.000
_cell.angle_alpha   90.00
_cell.angle_beta   90.00
_cell.angle_gamma   90.00
#
_symmetry.space_group_name_H-M   'P 1'
#
loop_
_entity.id
_entity.type
_entity.pdbx_description
1 polymer ?
#
loop_
_entity_poly.entity_id
_entity_poly.type
_entity_poly.pdbx_seq_one_letter_code
_entity_poly.pdbx_strand_id
1 'polypeptide(L)'
;MSFFRFFKNKKNGQTIRVDRRAQNIFHDAAAVAFTDEGEHGTARRMIDRTRGSRTILMVVNGDSSPSALNNYALEMTKRLDYELLALHVTEAPLAVPEERREAVLSAFRESCAESVQTLQKQGRTLGVAVNSLIDCGNQDDIVAKLHAEYPGMRYVLTAPDPDTVRSDAGQAEIPVFDLGCYHPATA
;
A
#
# COMPACT_ATOMS: atom_id res chain seq x y z
N MET A 1 5.27 28.86 12.25
CA MET A 1 4.81 29.18 10.88
C MET A 1 3.74 28.14 10.52
N SER A 2 2.45 28.48 10.70
CA SER A 2 1.43 28.57 9.62
C SER A 2 1.65 27.56 8.50
N PHE A 3 0.77 26.59 8.24
CA PHE A 3 -0.50 26.81 7.54
C PHE A 3 -1.52 25.67 7.82
N PHE A 4 -2.62 25.96 8.50
CA PHE A 4 -3.91 25.31 8.24
C PHE A 4 -5.02 26.35 8.43
N ARG A 5 -5.66 26.75 7.32
CA ARG A 5 -6.88 27.56 7.31
C ARG A 5 -7.97 26.79 6.56
N PHE A 6 -8.91 26.28 7.36
CA PHE A 6 -10.34 26.55 7.26
C PHE A 6 -11.02 26.45 5.87
N PHE A 7 -11.93 25.49 5.69
CA PHE A 7 -13.25 25.76 5.12
C PHE A 7 -14.31 24.78 5.68
N LYS A 8 -15.36 25.36 6.27
CA LYS A 8 -16.57 24.72 6.78
C LYS A 8 -17.78 25.35 6.08
N ASN A 9 -18.82 24.55 5.87
CA ASN A 9 -20.17 24.85 5.32
C ASN A 9 -20.25 24.92 3.78
N LYS A 10 -21.26 24.37 3.08
CA LYS A 10 -22.71 24.42 3.32
C LYS A 10 -23.44 23.40 2.39
N LYS A 11 -24.60 22.89 2.82
CA LYS A 11 -25.55 22.05 2.05
C LYS A 11 -25.97 22.69 0.71
N ASN A 12 -26.19 21.87 -0.33
CA ASN A 12 -27.41 21.86 -1.15
C ASN A 12 -27.38 20.67 -2.14
N GLY A 13 -28.52 19.98 -2.26
CA GLY A 13 -28.71 18.91 -3.22
C GLY A 13 -28.78 19.45 -4.65
N GLN A 14 -28.14 18.75 -5.57
CA GLN A 14 -28.43 18.83 -7.00
C GLN A 14 -28.37 17.44 -7.62
N THR A 15 -29.45 17.14 -8.31
CA THR A 15 -29.76 15.98 -9.14
C THR A 15 -28.68 15.77 -10.18
N ILE A 16 -28.03 14.59 -10.20
CA ILE A 16 -27.09 14.22 -11.25
C ILE A 16 -27.90 13.91 -12.52
N ARG A 17 -27.95 14.87 -13.44
CA ARG A 17 -28.31 14.64 -14.84
C ARG A 17 -27.10 14.05 -15.54
N VAL A 18 -27.23 12.80 -15.99
CA VAL A 18 -26.24 12.13 -16.83
C VAL A 18 -26.39 12.68 -18.24
N ASP A 19 -25.62 13.72 -18.58
CA ASP A 19 -25.46 14.17 -19.96
C ASP A 19 -24.40 13.31 -20.65
N ARG A 20 -24.88 12.41 -21.51
CA ARG A 20 -24.09 11.67 -22.49
C ARG A 20 -23.52 12.70 -23.48
N ARG A 21 -22.19 12.89 -23.51
CA ARG A 21 -21.54 13.63 -24.60
C ARG A 21 -20.40 12.85 -25.23
N ALA A 22 -20.65 12.58 -26.51
CA ALA A 22 -19.73 12.59 -27.65
C ALA A 22 -18.44 11.78 -27.53
N GLN A 23 -18.49 10.62 -28.20
CA GLN A 23 -17.37 10.03 -28.92
C GLN A 23 -16.56 11.12 -29.63
N ASN A 24 -15.26 11.18 -29.37
CA ASN A 24 -14.31 11.67 -30.36
C ASN A 24 -13.29 10.58 -30.64
N ILE A 25 -13.50 10.03 -31.83
CA ILE A 25 -12.62 9.17 -32.58
C ILE A 25 -11.36 9.98 -32.89
N PHE A 26 -10.21 9.52 -32.41
CA PHE A 26 -8.95 9.69 -33.11
C PHE A 26 -8.43 8.29 -33.47
N HIS A 27 -8.70 7.95 -34.74
CA HIS A 27 -7.91 7.13 -35.66
C HIS A 27 -6.43 6.95 -35.26
N ASP A 28 -5.71 5.89 -35.61
CA ASP A 28 -5.96 4.59 -36.23
C ASP A 28 -4.54 4.03 -36.41
N ALA A 29 -4.21 2.87 -35.84
CA ALA A 29 -3.10 2.03 -36.30
C ALA A 29 -3.00 0.76 -35.43
N ALA A 30 -4.02 -0.10 -35.54
CA ALA A 30 -3.85 -1.56 -35.55
C ALA A 30 -5.23 -2.25 -35.55
N ALA A 31 -6.12 -1.84 -36.46
CA ALA A 31 -7.14 -2.76 -36.96
C ALA A 31 -6.47 -3.64 -38.02
N VAL A 32 -5.82 -4.73 -37.58
CA VAL A 32 -5.42 -5.81 -38.47
C VAL A 32 -5.89 -7.13 -37.86
N ALA A 33 -6.96 -7.62 -38.49
CA ALA A 33 -7.37 -9.02 -38.58
C ALA A 33 -7.68 -9.75 -37.26
N PHE A 34 -8.97 -9.73 -36.92
CA PHE A 34 -9.64 -10.87 -36.32
C PHE A 34 -9.54 -12.06 -37.28
N THR A 35 -8.48 -12.87 -37.12
CA THR A 35 -8.46 -14.24 -37.60
C THR A 35 -8.51 -15.14 -36.37
N ASP A 36 -9.63 -15.86 -36.30
CA ASP A 36 -9.92 -16.99 -35.44
C ASP A 36 -8.68 -17.90 -35.26
N GLU A 37 -8.49 -18.45 -34.06
CA GLU A 37 -7.43 -19.43 -33.67
C GLU A 37 -6.13 -18.92 -32.96
N GLY A 38 -6.13 -17.77 -32.28
CA GLY A 38 -4.97 -17.37 -31.45
C GLY A 38 -5.19 -16.48 -30.21
N GLU A 39 -6.40 -15.97 -29.98
CA GLU A 39 -6.63 -14.80 -29.11
C GLU A 39 -6.56 -15.04 -27.59
N HIS A 40 -6.50 -16.29 -27.11
CA HIS A 40 -6.35 -16.53 -25.67
C HIS A 40 -4.94 -16.24 -25.14
N GLY A 41 -3.91 -16.34 -26.00
CA GLY A 41 -2.53 -16.10 -25.60
C GLY A 41 -2.19 -14.61 -25.45
N THR A 42 -2.74 -13.77 -26.32
CA THR A 42 -2.33 -12.35 -26.43
C THR A 42 -3.08 -11.45 -25.44
N ALA A 43 -4.38 -11.69 -25.19
CA ALA A 43 -5.12 -11.04 -24.11
C ALA A 43 -4.54 -11.41 -22.72
N ARG A 44 -4.12 -12.67 -22.55
CA ARG A 44 -3.47 -13.14 -21.31
C ARG A 44 -2.10 -12.50 -21.12
N ARG A 45 -1.33 -12.27 -22.19
CA ARG A 45 -0.04 -11.54 -22.15
C ARG A 45 -0.17 -10.04 -21.86
N MET A 46 -1.28 -9.38 -22.24
CA MET A 46 -1.58 -8.00 -21.81
C MET A 46 -2.02 -7.93 -20.34
N ILE A 47 -2.70 -8.98 -19.85
CA ILE A 47 -3.06 -9.14 -18.43
C ILE A 47 -1.85 -9.56 -17.57
N ASP A 48 -0.88 -10.31 -18.12
CA ASP A 48 0.31 -10.76 -17.40
C ASP A 48 1.44 -9.72 -17.34
N ARG A 49 1.54 -8.81 -18.33
CA ARG A 49 2.55 -7.71 -18.30
C ARG A 49 2.30 -6.66 -17.22
N THR A 50 1.11 -6.64 -16.63
CA THR A 50 0.74 -5.79 -15.48
C THR A 50 0.78 -6.53 -14.13
N ARG A 51 1.12 -7.83 -14.13
CA ARG A 51 1.17 -8.68 -12.92
C ARG A 51 2.58 -8.70 -12.32
N GLY A 52 2.95 -7.62 -11.63
CA GLY A 52 3.70 -7.86 -10.38
C GLY A 52 2.87 -8.78 -9.47
N SER A 53 3.50 -9.48 -8.52
CA SER A 53 2.69 -10.16 -7.51
C SER A 53 1.77 -9.12 -6.84
N ARG A 54 0.50 -9.49 -6.63
CA ARG A 54 -0.49 -8.58 -6.06
C ARG A 54 -0.14 -8.37 -4.60
N THR A 55 0.35 -7.19 -4.25
CA THR A 55 0.94 -6.96 -2.92
C THR A 55 0.11 -5.96 -2.12
N ILE A 56 -0.09 -6.27 -0.84
CA ILE A 56 -0.56 -5.33 0.18
C ILE A 56 0.66 -4.95 1.01
N LEU A 57 0.93 -3.67 1.14
CA LEU A 57 1.96 -3.14 2.02
C LEU A 57 1.35 -2.87 3.40
N MET A 58 1.96 -3.42 4.44
CA MET A 58 1.66 -3.07 5.83
C MET A 58 2.86 -2.32 6.39
N VAL A 59 2.66 -1.07 6.79
CA VAL A 59 3.70 -0.24 7.39
C VAL A 59 3.61 -0.33 8.91
N VAL A 60 4.74 -0.66 9.52
CA VAL A 60 4.93 -0.81 10.96
C VAL A 60 5.96 0.22 11.40
N ASN A 61 5.53 1.14 12.26
CA ASN A 61 6.42 2.12 12.85
C ASN A 61 7.12 1.50 14.05
N GLY A 62 8.44 1.30 13.94
CA GLY A 62 9.26 0.67 14.97
C GLY A 62 9.32 -0.86 14.89
N ASP A 63 9.55 -1.48 16.04
CA ASP A 63 9.94 -2.89 16.17
C ASP A 63 8.76 -3.87 16.31
N SER A 64 7.58 -3.36 16.67
CA SER A 64 6.40 -4.17 16.95
C SER A 64 5.16 -3.61 16.28
N SER A 65 4.35 -4.49 15.70
CA SER A 65 3.06 -4.15 15.13
C SER A 65 1.91 -4.48 16.08
N PRO A 66 0.89 -3.61 16.18
CA PRO A 66 -0.32 -3.92 16.93
C PRO A 66 -0.99 -5.18 16.38
N SER A 67 -1.46 -6.07 17.27
CA SER A 67 -2.12 -7.33 16.88
C SER A 67 -3.34 -7.11 15.98
N ALA A 68 -4.07 -6.00 16.18
CA ALA A 68 -5.20 -5.61 15.33
C ALA A 68 -4.78 -5.37 13.87
N LEU A 69 -3.65 -4.68 13.66
CA LEU A 69 -3.10 -4.43 12.32
C LEU A 69 -2.69 -5.73 11.64
N ASN A 70 -1.98 -6.61 12.36
CA ASN A 70 -1.56 -7.92 11.83
C ASN A 70 -2.76 -8.76 11.40
N ASN A 71 -3.76 -8.88 12.28
CA ASN A 71 -4.95 -9.69 12.00
C ASN A 71 -5.72 -9.15 10.80
N TYR A 72 -5.91 -7.83 10.74
CA TYR A 72 -6.60 -7.19 9.61
C TYR A 72 -5.84 -7.38 8.30
N ALA A 73 -4.53 -7.11 8.30
CA ALA A 73 -3.69 -7.27 7.12
C ALA A 73 -3.73 -8.71 6.60
N LEU A 74 -3.57 -9.70 7.48
CA LEU A 74 -3.61 -11.11 7.09
C LEU A 74 -4.99 -11.54 6.54
N GLU A 75 -6.08 -11.13 7.18
CA GLU A 75 -7.43 -11.42 6.70
C GLU A 75 -7.74 -10.74 5.37
N MET A 76 -7.34 -9.47 5.20
CA MET A 76 -7.50 -8.74 3.95
C MET A 76 -6.71 -9.40 2.82
N THR A 77 -5.45 -9.73 3.07
CA THR A 77 -4.58 -10.40 2.10
C THR A 77 -5.14 -11.76 1.69
N LYS A 78 -5.64 -12.56 2.65
CA LYS A 78 -6.28 -13.84 2.38
C LYS A 78 -7.54 -13.70 1.53
N ARG A 79 -8.40 -12.73 1.84
CA ARG A 79 -9.68 -12.53 1.13
C ARG A 79 -9.49 -12.06 -0.31
N LEU A 80 -8.45 -11.27 -0.55
CA LEU A 80 -8.18 -10.69 -1.86
C LEU A 80 -7.25 -11.54 -2.73
N ASP A 81 -6.65 -12.61 -2.17
CA ASP A 81 -5.62 -13.43 -2.82
C ASP A 81 -4.40 -12.59 -3.21
N TYR A 82 -3.86 -11.86 -2.23
CA TYR A 82 -2.67 -11.02 -2.35
C TYR A 82 -1.50 -11.66 -1.56
N GLU A 83 -0.31 -11.11 -1.73
CA GLU A 83 0.84 -11.30 -0.84
C GLU A 83 0.93 -10.13 0.14
N LEU A 84 1.39 -10.40 1.36
CA LEU A 84 1.62 -9.37 2.37
C LEU A 84 3.09 -8.99 2.39
N LEU A 85 3.38 -7.70 2.19
CA LEU A 85 4.69 -7.11 2.41
C LEU A 85 4.64 -6.26 3.68
N ALA A 86 5.31 -6.68 4.75
CA ALA A 86 5.43 -5.92 5.98
C ALA A 86 6.69 -5.06 5.92
N LEU A 87 6.57 -3.75 6.11
CA LEU A 87 7.68 -2.82 6.16
C LEU A 87 7.81 -2.27 7.58
N HIS A 88 8.90 -2.59 8.24
CA HIS A 88 9.30 -1.98 9.51
C HIS A 88 10.16 -0.76 9.22
N VAL A 89 9.69 0.43 9.61
CA VAL A 89 10.39 1.70 9.40
C VAL A 89 10.78 2.33 10.73
N THR A 90 11.96 2.93 10.75
CA THR A 90 12.40 3.81 11.84
C THR A 90 13.13 5.03 11.27
N GLU A 91 12.86 6.20 11.84
CA GLU A 91 13.61 7.43 11.53
C GLU A 91 14.89 7.55 12.38
N ALA A 92 14.99 6.78 13.48
CA ALA A 92 16.05 6.94 14.47
C ALA A 92 17.48 6.78 13.92
N PRO A 93 17.80 5.83 13.03
CA PRO A 93 19.17 5.66 12.53
C PRO A 93 19.66 6.84 11.68
N LEU A 94 18.77 7.70 11.17
CA LEU A 94 19.14 8.90 10.42
C LEU A 94 19.72 10.00 11.33
N ALA A 95 19.36 10.00 12.62
CA ALA A 95 19.80 11.00 13.58
C ALA A 95 21.17 10.67 14.22
N VAL A 96 21.78 9.54 13.84
CA VAL A 96 23.00 9.01 14.45
C VAL A 96 24.19 9.15 13.47
N PRO A 97 25.41 9.44 13.95
CA PRO A 97 26.60 9.47 13.09
C PRO A 97 26.78 8.17 12.28
N GLU A 98 27.29 8.27 11.04
CA GLU A 98 27.44 7.13 10.12
C GLU A 98 28.18 5.93 10.74
N GLU A 99 29.21 6.21 11.53
CA GLU A 99 30.04 5.21 12.22
C GLU A 99 29.23 4.29 13.16
N ARG A 100 28.12 4.79 13.71
CA ARG A 100 27.23 4.04 14.62
C ARG A 100 25.92 3.62 13.95
N ARG A 101 25.65 4.11 12.74
CA ARG A 101 24.41 3.85 12.01
C ARG A 101 24.20 2.35 11.77
N GLU A 102 25.24 1.64 11.34
CA GLU A 102 25.14 0.19 11.10
C GLU A 102 24.85 -0.58 12.39
N ALA A 103 25.49 -0.20 13.51
CA ALA A 103 25.23 -0.84 14.80
C ALA A 103 23.79 -0.62 15.28
N VAL A 104 23.26 0.61 15.14
CA VAL A 104 21.88 0.93 15.49
C VAL A 104 20.89 0.21 14.57
N LEU A 105 21.21 0.10 13.28
CA LEU A 105 20.36 -0.59 12.31
C LEU A 105 20.36 -2.10 12.51
N SER A 106 21.51 -2.69 12.88
CA SER A 106 21.59 -4.09 13.29
C SER A 106 20.76 -4.36 14.54
N ALA A 107 20.87 -3.51 15.56
CA ALA A 107 20.06 -3.63 16.77
C ALA A 107 18.56 -3.51 16.47
N PHE A 108 18.17 -2.63 15.54
CA PHE A 108 16.78 -2.52 15.10
C PHE A 108 16.29 -3.75 14.33
N ARG A 109 17.14 -4.34 13.48
CA ARG A 109 16.80 -5.61 12.81
C ARG A 109 16.59 -6.74 13.81
N GLU A 110 17.43 -6.81 14.83
CA GLU A 110 17.30 -7.77 15.93
C GLU A 110 16.00 -7.55 16.71
N SER A 111 15.65 -6.30 17.04
CA SER A 111 14.40 -6.01 17.76
C SER A 111 13.15 -6.37 16.94
N CYS A 112 13.19 -6.22 15.62
CA CYS A 112 12.08 -6.61 14.73
C CYS A 112 11.95 -8.13 14.55
N ALA A 113 12.98 -8.92 14.87
CA ALA A 113 13.05 -10.33 14.47
C ALA A 113 11.87 -11.16 15.01
N GLU A 114 11.47 -10.94 16.26
CA GLU A 114 10.35 -11.64 16.88
C GLU A 114 9.01 -11.27 16.21
N SER A 115 8.80 -9.98 15.92
CA SER A 115 7.60 -9.49 15.24
C SER A 115 7.49 -10.08 13.83
N VAL A 116 8.60 -10.09 13.10
CA VAL A 116 8.69 -10.67 11.74
C VAL A 116 8.38 -12.16 11.77
N GLN A 117 9.01 -12.92 12.67
CA GLN A 117 8.78 -14.37 12.79
C GLN A 117 7.33 -14.68 13.16
N THR A 118 6.76 -13.90 14.09
CA THR A 118 5.36 -14.06 14.51
C THR A 118 4.41 -13.85 13.34
N LEU A 119 4.58 -12.76 12.60
CA LEU A 119 3.73 -12.44 11.45
C LEU A 119 3.85 -13.50 10.34
N GLN A 120 5.07 -13.94 10.03
CA GLN A 120 5.30 -15.00 9.04
C GLN A 120 4.66 -16.33 9.45
N LYS A 121 4.74 -16.69 10.74
CA LYS A 121 4.10 -17.90 11.26
C LYS A 121 2.58 -17.81 11.13
N GLN A 122 1.98 -16.68 11.49
CA GLN A 122 0.54 -16.43 11.33
C GLN A 122 0.12 -16.50 9.85
N GLY A 123 0.89 -15.90 8.96
CA GLY A 123 0.68 -15.99 7.51
C GLY A 123 0.67 -17.42 6.99
N ARG A 124 1.68 -18.22 7.37
CA ARG A 124 1.75 -19.65 7.01
C ARG A 124 0.54 -20.43 7.50
N THR A 125 0.08 -20.19 8.72
CA THR A 125 -1.13 -20.83 9.26
C THR A 125 -2.39 -20.49 8.45
N LEU A 126 -2.45 -19.29 7.86
CA LEU A 126 -3.58 -18.82 7.06
C LEU A 126 -3.43 -19.08 5.55
N GLY A 127 -2.31 -19.65 5.10
CA GLY A 127 -2.01 -19.84 3.67
C GLY A 127 -1.64 -18.55 2.94
N VAL A 128 -1.20 -17.51 3.66
CA VAL A 128 -0.82 -16.21 3.12
C VAL A 128 0.70 -16.12 3.02
N ALA A 129 1.20 -15.72 1.84
CA ALA A 129 2.61 -15.38 1.66
C ALA A 129 2.93 -14.06 2.36
N VAL A 130 3.90 -14.08 3.28
CA VAL A 130 4.33 -12.90 4.05
C VAL A 130 5.83 -12.68 3.83
N ASN A 131 6.16 -11.51 3.32
CA ASN A 131 7.53 -11.00 3.23
C ASN A 131 7.69 -9.83 4.19
N SER A 132 8.90 -9.64 4.73
CA SER A 132 9.18 -8.55 5.66
C SER A 132 10.45 -7.81 5.24
N LEU A 133 10.37 -6.48 5.22
CA LEU A 133 11.45 -5.55 4.96
C LEU A 133 11.64 -4.68 6.19
N ILE A 134 12.90 -4.32 6.45
CA ILE A 134 13.29 -3.45 7.56
C ILE A 134 14.15 -2.35 6.94
N ASP A 135 13.68 -1.11 7.03
CA ASP A 135 14.35 0.04 6.44
C ASP A 135 14.39 1.23 7.40
N CYS A 136 15.29 2.17 7.13
CA CYS A 136 15.45 3.40 7.90
C CYS A 136 15.36 4.60 6.97
N GLY A 137 14.49 5.55 7.29
CA GLY A 137 14.25 6.65 6.37
C GLY A 137 12.94 7.37 6.61
N ASN A 138 12.69 8.38 5.78
CA ASN A 138 11.37 8.94 5.61
C ASN A 138 10.44 7.86 5.02
N GLN A 139 9.29 7.65 5.66
CA GLN A 139 8.34 6.61 5.27
C GLN A 139 7.83 6.82 3.83
N ASP A 140 7.51 8.04 3.44
CA ASP A 140 6.90 8.35 2.13
C ASP A 140 7.88 8.04 0.99
N ASP A 141 9.16 8.36 1.17
CA ASP A 141 10.21 8.05 0.20
C ASP A 141 10.40 6.54 0.03
N ILE A 142 10.38 5.78 1.14
CA ILE A 142 10.49 4.32 1.11
C ILE A 142 9.27 3.70 0.43
N VAL A 143 8.06 4.16 0.77
CA VAL A 143 6.82 3.67 0.16
C VAL A 143 6.80 3.97 -1.35
N ALA A 144 7.23 5.16 -1.77
CA ALA A 144 7.32 5.52 -3.19
C ALA A 144 8.32 4.62 -3.94
N LYS A 145 9.47 4.33 -3.33
CA LYS A 145 10.46 3.38 -3.88
C LYS A 145 9.88 1.97 -4.00
N LEU A 146 9.22 1.47 -2.96
CA LEU A 146 8.59 0.15 -2.98
C LEU A 146 7.46 0.06 -4.01
N HIS A 147 6.70 1.13 -4.21
CA HIS A 147 5.68 1.15 -5.26
C HIS A 147 6.28 1.01 -6.67
N ALA A 148 7.47 1.56 -6.90
CA ALA A 148 8.18 1.38 -8.16
C ALA A 148 8.75 -0.05 -8.32
N GLU A 149 9.20 -0.67 -7.22
CA GLU A 149 9.74 -2.04 -7.22
C GLU A 149 8.64 -3.12 -7.30
N TYR A 150 7.47 -2.84 -6.73
CA TYR A 150 6.31 -3.73 -6.68
C TYR A 150 5.13 -3.11 -7.44
N PRO A 151 5.09 -3.16 -8.78
CA PRO A 151 4.04 -2.54 -9.58
C PRO A 151 2.64 -3.17 -9.37
N GLY A 152 2.57 -4.32 -8.69
CA GLY A 152 1.32 -4.96 -8.25
C GLY A 152 0.84 -4.52 -6.86
N MET A 153 1.56 -3.60 -6.20
CA MET A 153 1.19 -3.05 -4.90
C MET A 153 -0.03 -2.14 -5.02
N ARG A 154 -1.10 -2.45 -4.30
CA ARG A 154 -2.37 -1.72 -4.42
C ARG A 154 -2.80 -1.04 -3.14
N TYR A 155 -2.65 -1.71 -2.01
CA TYR A 155 -3.14 -1.22 -0.73
C TYR A 155 -1.99 -0.98 0.22
N VAL A 156 -2.05 0.12 0.95
CA VAL A 156 -1.15 0.43 2.07
C VAL A 156 -1.97 0.47 3.36
N LEU A 157 -1.53 -0.28 4.36
CA LEU A 157 -2.13 -0.38 5.68
C LEU A 157 -1.17 0.22 6.71
N THR A 158 -1.66 1.09 7.58
CA THR A 158 -0.86 1.67 8.66
C THR A 158 -1.53 1.43 10.01
N ALA A 159 -0.77 1.52 11.10
CA ALA A 159 -1.39 1.60 12.40
C ALA A 159 -2.23 2.90 12.50
N PRO A 160 -3.38 2.89 13.19
CA PRO A 160 -4.12 4.11 13.48
C PRO A 160 -3.31 5.03 14.40
N ASP A 161 -3.40 6.33 14.17
CA ASP A 161 -2.70 7.32 14.98
C ASP A 161 -3.27 7.31 16.41
N PRO A 162 -2.45 7.09 17.46
CA PRO A 162 -2.92 7.04 18.84
C PRO A 162 -3.70 8.28 19.28
N ASP A 163 -3.45 9.46 18.68
CA ASP A 163 -4.18 10.69 19.01
C ASP A 163 -5.59 10.73 18.39
N THR A 164 -5.78 10.06 17.25
CA THR A 164 -7.11 9.88 16.64
C THR A 164 -7.94 8.83 17.39
N VAL A 165 -7.31 7.73 17.82
CA VAL A 165 -7.98 6.66 18.57
C VAL A 165 -8.48 7.11 19.95
N ARG A 166 -7.80 8.05 20.60
CA ARG A 166 -8.21 8.59 21.91
C ARG A 166 -9.45 9.47 21.86
N SER A 167 -9.76 10.03 20.69
CA SER A 167 -10.87 10.96 20.51
C SER A 167 -12.20 10.24 20.23
N ASP A 168 -12.15 9.05 19.62
CA ASP A 168 -13.32 8.24 19.32
C ASP A 168 -13.43 7.07 20.31
N ALA A 169 -14.44 7.13 21.19
CA ALA A 169 -14.70 6.18 22.27
C ALA A 169 -15.14 4.77 21.82
N GLY A 170 -14.72 4.29 20.65
CA GLY A 170 -15.07 2.96 20.15
C GLY A 170 -14.36 2.61 18.85
N GLN A 171 -13.55 1.55 18.91
CA GLN A 171 -12.85 0.88 17.81
C GLN A 171 -11.92 1.75 16.96
N ALA A 172 -10.61 1.54 17.14
CA ALA A 172 -9.61 2.08 16.23
C ALA A 172 -9.80 1.49 14.81
N GLU A 173 -10.21 2.32 13.86
CA GLU A 173 -10.28 1.94 12.45
C GLU A 173 -8.88 1.89 11.85
N ILE A 174 -8.55 0.81 11.14
CA ILE A 174 -7.23 0.67 10.49
C ILE A 174 -7.28 1.45 9.17
N PRO A 175 -6.42 2.47 8.98
CA PRO A 175 -6.36 3.22 7.73
C PRO A 175 -5.93 2.33 6.56
N VAL A 176 -6.66 2.44 5.45
CA VAL A 176 -6.37 1.74 4.19
C VAL A 176 -6.29 2.77 3.07
N PHE A 177 -5.16 2.79 2.37
CA PHE A 177 -4.94 3.65 1.21
C PHE A 177 -4.92 2.81 -0.07
N ASP A 178 -5.82 3.07 -1.03
CA ASP A 178 -5.82 2.43 -2.36
C ASP A 178 -5.02 3.28 -3.35
N LEU A 179 -3.88 2.75 -3.79
CA LEU A 179 -2.97 3.39 -4.76
C LEU A 179 -3.52 3.32 -6.19
N GLY A 180 -4.46 2.42 -6.49
CA GLY A 180 -5.09 2.32 -7.80
C GLY A 180 -5.98 3.52 -8.17
N CYS A 181 -6.35 4.33 -7.18
CA CYS A 181 -7.12 5.57 -7.36
C CYS A 181 -6.23 6.82 -7.42
N TYR A 182 -4.92 6.68 -7.23
CA TYR A 182 -3.99 7.80 -7.23
C TYR A 182 -3.62 8.16 -8.67
N HIS A 183 -4.42 9.01 -9.31
CA HIS A 183 -3.94 9.78 -10.45
C HIS A 183 -3.12 10.94 -9.87
N PRO A 184 -1.78 10.97 -10.04
CA PRO A 184 -1.07 12.21 -9.81
C PRO A 184 -1.67 13.21 -10.81
N ALA A 185 -2.32 14.25 -10.29
CA ALA A 185 -2.65 15.40 -11.11
C ALA A 185 -1.31 15.95 -11.61
N THR A 186 -0.95 15.59 -12.84
CA THR A 186 0.17 16.19 -13.55
C THR A 186 -0.08 17.68 -13.59
N ALA A 187 0.72 18.42 -12.81
CA ALA A 187 0.80 19.87 -12.84
C ALA A 187 1.49 20.34 -14.12
#